data_AF-A0A2N5YX33-F1
#
_entry.id   AF-A0A2N5YX33-F1
#
_cell.length_a   1.000
_cell.length_b   1.000
_cell.length_c   1.000
_cell.angle_alpha   90.00
_cell.angle_beta   90.00
_cell.angle_gamma   90.00
#
_symmetry.space_group_name_H-M   'P 1'
#
loop_
_entity.id
_entity.type
_entity.pdbx_description
1 polymer ?
#
loop_
_entity_poly.entity_id
_entity_poly.type
_entity_poly.pdbx_seq_one_letter_code
_entity_poly.pdbx_strand_id
1 'polypeptide(L)'
;MIDDYLSRSNNDWEYAFYLSLSRSFGGGLNSFAFEQLAISTPLKLVRKYSDSQFKLEALLFGQSGLLEDAIVDDYVIKLKTEYNYLRNLYKLSPIPAHYWKFSKLRPANFPQIKIAQLVSVLQGFQALFSEVIIESDKSKLFKYFKVNVSEYWKTHYVFGKPVDKTSSGFGKTLFESIVINTLAPFIFKYFKDMPDSNNGINHYSILSGIKPENNRHIRIWKKLGFEPHDAFSSQALLHLKKYYCDKRNCLTCQIGHNIMQQISKI
;
A
#
# COMPACT_ATOMS: atom_id res chain seq x y z
N MET A 1 -0.39 13.57 -4.62
CA MET A 1 -0.49 12.13 -4.96
C MET A 1 -1.94 11.71 -5.00
N ILE A 2 -2.73 11.93 -3.93
CA ILE A 2 -4.17 11.65 -3.98
C ILE A 2 -4.87 12.52 -5.03
N ASP A 3 -4.55 13.82 -5.11
CA ASP A 3 -5.14 14.70 -6.13
C ASP A 3 -4.80 14.24 -7.57
N ASP A 4 -3.62 13.64 -7.78
CA ASP A 4 -3.25 13.05 -9.07
C ASP A 4 -4.10 11.82 -9.38
N TYR A 5 -4.30 10.93 -8.41
CA TYR A 5 -5.19 9.78 -8.57
C TYR A 5 -6.63 10.20 -8.83
N LEU A 6 -7.16 11.17 -8.08
CA LEU A 6 -8.52 11.68 -8.27
C LEU A 6 -8.68 12.36 -9.63
N SER A 7 -7.71 13.16 -10.06
CA SER A 7 -7.73 13.79 -11.39
C SER A 7 -7.75 12.73 -12.50
N ARG A 8 -6.90 11.70 -12.40
CA ARG A 8 -6.82 10.59 -13.37
C ARG A 8 -8.02 9.65 -13.31
N SER A 9 -8.73 9.62 -12.19
CA SER A 9 -9.92 8.77 -11.97
C SER A 9 -11.24 9.48 -12.20
N ASN A 10 -11.23 10.73 -12.71
CA ASN A 10 -12.43 11.56 -12.83
C ASN A 10 -13.19 11.69 -11.49
N ASN A 11 -12.45 11.90 -10.41
CA ASN A 11 -12.93 11.98 -9.03
C ASN A 11 -13.59 10.69 -8.50
N ASP A 12 -13.32 9.54 -9.10
CA ASP A 12 -13.66 8.24 -8.51
C ASP A 12 -12.70 7.97 -7.33
N TRP A 13 -13.20 8.19 -6.12
CA TRP A 13 -12.48 7.99 -4.86
C TRP A 13 -12.14 6.52 -4.60
N GLU A 14 -13.03 5.60 -4.97
CA GLU A 14 -12.82 4.16 -4.73
C GLU A 14 -11.72 3.63 -5.64
N TYR A 15 -11.70 4.08 -6.89
CA TYR A 15 -10.62 3.74 -7.82
C TYR A 15 -9.29 4.38 -7.39
N ALA A 16 -9.28 5.65 -6.98
CA ALA A 16 -8.09 6.29 -6.44
C ALA A 16 -7.55 5.53 -5.20
N PHE A 17 -8.45 5.10 -4.32
CA PHE A 17 -8.11 4.29 -3.14
C PHE A 17 -7.54 2.93 -3.53
N TYR A 18 -8.13 2.25 -4.52
CA TYR A 18 -7.64 0.99 -5.06
C TYR A 18 -6.19 1.09 -5.56
N LEU A 19 -5.87 2.14 -6.32
CA LEU A 19 -4.51 2.38 -6.83
C LEU A 19 -3.51 2.62 -5.69
N SER A 20 -3.87 3.51 -4.75
CA SER A 20 -3.02 3.84 -3.60
C SER A 20 -2.80 2.65 -2.67
N LEU A 21 -3.86 1.89 -2.38
CA LEU A 21 -3.80 0.68 -1.57
C LEU A 21 -2.86 -0.33 -2.21
N SER A 22 -3.05 -0.62 -3.50
CA SER A 22 -2.19 -1.55 -4.24
C SER A 22 -0.73 -1.09 -4.19
N ARG A 23 -0.46 0.18 -4.47
CA ARG A 23 0.89 0.78 -4.40
C ARG A 23 1.57 0.57 -3.03
N SER A 24 0.82 0.65 -1.94
CA SER A 24 1.33 0.46 -0.58
C SER A 24 1.82 -0.97 -0.29
N PHE A 25 1.28 -1.99 -0.98
CA PHE A 25 1.79 -3.36 -0.87
C PHE A 25 3.21 -3.52 -1.43
N GLY A 26 3.64 -2.63 -2.32
CA GLY A 26 4.96 -2.66 -2.92
C GLY A 26 6.12 -2.19 -2.02
N GLY A 27 5.84 -1.63 -0.83
CA GLY A 27 6.86 -1.31 0.18
C GLY A 27 7.99 -0.41 -0.31
N GLY A 28 7.73 0.48 -1.27
CA GLY A 28 8.71 1.35 -1.92
C GLY A 28 9.33 0.72 -3.17
N LEU A 29 10.05 -0.41 -3.03
CA LEU A 29 10.80 -1.02 -4.14
C LEU A 29 9.88 -1.48 -5.29
N ASN A 30 8.76 -2.11 -4.96
CA ASN A 30 7.79 -2.61 -5.94
C ASN A 30 6.52 -1.75 -6.01
N SER A 31 6.49 -0.57 -5.38
CA SER A 31 5.30 0.28 -5.36
C SER A 31 4.83 0.68 -6.75
N PHE A 32 5.76 0.94 -7.68
CA PHE A 32 5.42 1.19 -9.08
C PHE A 32 4.78 -0.05 -9.73
N ALA A 33 5.37 -1.23 -9.59
CA ALA A 33 4.84 -2.46 -10.19
C ALA A 33 3.44 -2.80 -9.68
N PHE A 34 3.20 -2.63 -8.38
CA PHE A 34 1.87 -2.82 -7.79
C PHE A 34 0.83 -1.79 -8.28
N GLU A 35 1.21 -0.53 -8.46
CA GLU A 35 0.32 0.46 -9.05
C GLU A 35 0.00 0.12 -10.51
N GLN A 36 0.99 -0.28 -11.30
CA GLN A 36 0.77 -0.70 -12.68
C GLN A 36 -0.10 -1.95 -12.77
N LEU A 37 0.07 -2.91 -11.85
CA LEU A 37 -0.81 -4.07 -11.73
C LEU A 37 -2.26 -3.62 -11.52
N ALA A 38 -2.50 -2.69 -10.60
CA ALA A 38 -3.83 -2.17 -10.34
C ALA A 38 -4.42 -1.41 -11.55
N ILE A 39 -3.63 -0.57 -12.22
CA ILE A 39 -4.06 0.12 -13.45
C ILE A 39 -4.44 -0.89 -14.55
N SER A 40 -3.64 -1.94 -14.71
CA SER A 40 -3.91 -2.99 -15.71
C SER A 40 -5.09 -3.90 -15.32
N THR A 41 -5.54 -3.88 -14.07
CA THR A 41 -6.60 -4.77 -13.56
C THR A 41 -7.85 -3.96 -13.23
N PRO A 42 -8.85 -3.90 -14.14
CA PRO A 42 -10.03 -3.06 -13.93
C PRO A 42 -10.73 -3.37 -12.60
N LEU A 43 -10.98 -2.33 -11.80
CA LEU A 43 -11.64 -2.47 -10.49
C LEU A 43 -13.01 -3.17 -10.58
N LYS A 44 -13.74 -2.98 -11.70
CA LYS A 44 -15.00 -3.70 -11.97
C LYS A 44 -14.82 -5.22 -11.97
N LEU A 45 -13.71 -5.72 -12.50
CA LEU A 45 -13.40 -7.16 -12.51
C LEU A 45 -12.99 -7.65 -11.12
N VAL A 46 -12.20 -6.85 -10.40
CA VAL A 46 -11.86 -7.15 -8.99
C VAL A 46 -13.13 -7.34 -8.16
N ARG A 47 -14.11 -6.44 -8.31
CA ARG A 47 -15.43 -6.55 -7.66
C ARG A 47 -16.19 -7.79 -8.11
N LYS A 48 -16.26 -8.01 -9.42
CA LYS A 48 -16.99 -9.15 -10.02
C LYS A 48 -16.49 -10.51 -9.52
N TYR A 49 -15.20 -10.63 -9.21
CA TYR A 49 -14.56 -11.88 -8.77
C TYR A 49 -14.18 -11.89 -7.29
N SER A 50 -14.63 -10.91 -6.51
CA SER A 50 -14.29 -10.77 -5.09
C SER A 50 -14.69 -11.98 -4.23
N ASP A 51 -15.81 -12.62 -4.57
CA ASP A 51 -16.30 -13.84 -3.89
C ASP A 51 -15.43 -15.09 -4.14
N SER A 52 -14.56 -15.07 -5.16
CA SER A 52 -13.75 -16.22 -5.52
C SER A 52 -12.27 -15.88 -5.43
N GLN A 53 -11.65 -16.30 -4.32
CA GLN A 53 -10.21 -16.10 -4.08
C GLN A 53 -9.38 -16.59 -5.26
N PHE A 54 -9.65 -17.82 -5.72
CA PHE A 54 -8.93 -18.43 -6.82
C PHE A 54 -9.03 -17.63 -8.13
N LYS A 55 -10.23 -17.14 -8.50
CA LYS A 55 -10.38 -16.33 -9.72
C LYS A 55 -9.69 -14.98 -9.61
N LEU A 56 -9.72 -14.38 -8.42
CA LEU A 56 -9.04 -13.12 -8.16
C LEU A 56 -7.51 -13.29 -8.16
N GLU A 57 -7.01 -14.41 -7.62
CA GLU A 57 -5.61 -14.82 -7.75
C GLU A 57 -5.23 -15.01 -9.22
N ALA A 58 -6.03 -15.74 -10.01
CA ALA A 58 -5.78 -15.94 -11.45
C ALA A 58 -5.72 -14.61 -12.19
N LEU A 59 -6.66 -13.70 -11.90
CA LEU A 59 -6.71 -12.36 -12.49
C LEU A 59 -5.44 -11.56 -12.16
N LEU A 60 -5.09 -11.42 -10.87
CA LEU A 60 -3.96 -10.58 -10.45
C LEU A 60 -2.61 -11.20 -10.81
N PHE A 61 -2.42 -12.51 -10.65
CA PHE A 61 -1.16 -13.17 -11.04
C PHE A 61 -0.97 -13.16 -12.55
N GLY A 62 -2.03 -13.41 -13.31
CA GLY A 62 -1.98 -13.26 -14.76
C GLY A 62 -1.63 -11.85 -15.19
N GLN A 63 -2.35 -10.84 -14.69
CA GLN A 63 -2.07 -9.43 -15.00
C GLN A 63 -0.70 -8.95 -14.51
N SER A 64 -0.11 -9.60 -13.50
CA SER A 64 1.26 -9.28 -13.06
C SER A 64 2.34 -9.68 -14.06
N GLY A 65 2.04 -10.57 -15.01
CA GLY A 65 3.04 -11.16 -15.91
C GLY A 65 3.96 -12.19 -15.23
N LEU A 66 3.90 -12.37 -13.90
CA LEU A 66 4.73 -13.33 -13.17
C LEU A 66 4.29 -14.79 -13.37
N LEU A 67 3.09 -15.01 -13.89
CA LEU A 67 2.55 -16.34 -14.07
C LEU A 67 3.19 -17.09 -15.25
N GLU A 68 3.65 -16.38 -16.29
CA GLU A 68 4.22 -17.00 -17.50
C GLU A 68 5.48 -17.81 -17.14
N ASP A 69 6.43 -17.18 -16.44
CA ASP A 69 7.72 -17.75 -16.04
C ASP A 69 7.65 -18.55 -14.71
N ALA A 70 6.45 -18.80 -14.18
CA ALA A 70 6.28 -19.53 -12.93
C ALA A 70 6.67 -21.01 -13.09
N ILE A 71 7.31 -21.56 -12.05
CA ILE A 71 7.58 -23.00 -11.95
C ILE A 71 6.23 -23.74 -11.96
N VAL A 72 6.09 -24.69 -12.89
CA VAL A 72 4.81 -25.35 -13.14
C VAL A 72 4.53 -26.37 -12.03
N ASP A 73 3.36 -26.21 -11.42
CA ASP A 73 2.70 -27.17 -10.53
C ASP A 73 1.18 -27.15 -10.77
N ASP A 74 0.43 -28.01 -10.10
CA ASP A 74 -1.03 -28.10 -10.27
C ASP A 74 -1.77 -26.78 -10.01
N TYR A 75 -1.26 -25.96 -9.08
CA TYR A 75 -1.87 -24.68 -8.76
C TYR A 75 -1.61 -23.66 -9.87
N VAL A 76 -0.37 -23.57 -10.37
CA VAL A 76 0.02 -22.70 -11.49
C VAL A 76 -0.72 -23.09 -12.77
N ILE A 77 -0.89 -24.39 -13.07
CA ILE A 77 -1.64 -24.86 -14.25
C ILE A 77 -3.10 -24.38 -14.19
N LYS A 78 -3.74 -24.51 -13.02
CA LYS A 78 -5.11 -24.03 -12.81
C LYS A 78 -5.20 -22.51 -12.97
N LEU A 79 -4.28 -21.75 -12.37
CA LEU A 79 -4.24 -20.30 -12.51
C LEU A 79 -4.05 -19.86 -13.98
N LYS A 80 -3.14 -20.50 -14.72
CA LYS A 80 -2.89 -20.20 -16.14
C LYS A 80 -4.15 -20.44 -16.98
N THR A 81 -4.82 -21.57 -16.74
CA THR A 81 -6.06 -21.92 -17.43
C THR A 81 -7.15 -20.88 -17.20
N GLU A 82 -7.42 -20.55 -15.93
CA GLU A 82 -8.45 -19.57 -15.57
C GLU A 82 -8.09 -18.16 -16.09
N TYR A 83 -6.83 -17.73 -15.96
CA TYR A 83 -6.41 -16.43 -16.46
C TYR A 83 -6.52 -16.34 -17.98
N ASN A 84 -6.14 -17.38 -18.73
CA ASN A 84 -6.28 -17.37 -20.19
C ASN A 84 -7.73 -17.19 -20.63
N TYR A 85 -8.67 -17.83 -19.91
CA TYR A 85 -10.10 -17.60 -20.12
C TYR A 85 -10.48 -16.13 -19.85
N LEU A 86 -10.13 -15.60 -18.67
CA LEU A 86 -10.44 -14.20 -18.30
C LEU A 86 -9.80 -13.19 -19.25
N ARG A 87 -8.56 -13.43 -19.66
CA ARG A 87 -7.80 -12.60 -20.60
C ARG A 87 -8.49 -12.51 -21.94
N ASN A 88 -8.96 -13.64 -22.48
CA ASN A 88 -9.67 -13.69 -23.75
C ASN A 88 -11.06 -13.04 -23.66
N LEU A 89 -11.76 -13.26 -22.54
CA LEU A 89 -13.09 -12.75 -22.28
C LEU A 89 -13.11 -11.22 -22.14
N TYR A 90 -12.13 -10.64 -21.45
CA TYR A 90 -12.08 -9.20 -21.16
C TYR A 90 -10.99 -8.44 -21.92
N LYS A 91 -10.30 -9.10 -22.86
CA LYS A 91 -9.18 -8.54 -23.65
C LYS A 91 -8.08 -7.93 -22.78
N LEU A 92 -7.71 -8.64 -21.72
CA LEU A 92 -6.73 -8.16 -20.75
C LEU A 92 -5.31 -8.20 -21.32
N SER A 93 -4.50 -7.23 -20.91
CA SER A 93 -3.07 -7.16 -21.23
C SER A 93 -2.27 -7.09 -19.93
N PRO A 94 -1.39 -8.07 -19.65
CA PRO A 94 -0.60 -8.07 -18.43
C PRO A 94 0.50 -7.02 -18.48
N ILE A 95 0.99 -6.60 -17.31
CA ILE A 95 2.17 -5.75 -17.21
C ILE A 95 3.44 -6.58 -17.49
N PRO A 96 4.54 -5.94 -17.92
CA PRO A 96 5.81 -6.64 -18.12
C PRO A 96 6.40 -7.17 -16.81
N ALA A 97 6.84 -8.44 -16.80
CA ALA A 97 7.40 -9.08 -15.61
C ALA A 97 8.64 -8.36 -15.04
N HIS A 98 9.42 -7.66 -15.86
CA HIS A 98 10.62 -6.93 -15.44
C HIS A 98 10.35 -5.70 -14.54
N TYR A 99 9.08 -5.28 -14.41
CA TYR A 99 8.67 -4.27 -13.44
C TYR A 99 8.90 -4.75 -12.00
N TRP A 100 8.79 -6.05 -11.77
CA TRP A 100 8.98 -6.67 -10.46
C TRP A 100 10.46 -6.79 -10.12
N LYS A 101 10.84 -6.28 -8.94
CA LYS A 101 12.19 -6.36 -8.40
C LYS A 101 12.24 -7.40 -7.29
N PHE A 102 13.06 -8.43 -7.48
CA PHE A 102 13.26 -9.51 -6.50
C PHE A 102 14.56 -9.35 -5.68
N SER A 103 15.56 -8.65 -6.23
CA SER A 103 16.85 -8.46 -5.56
C SER A 103 16.70 -7.71 -4.23
N LYS A 104 17.46 -8.11 -3.21
CA LYS A 104 17.54 -7.47 -1.88
C LYS A 104 16.24 -7.53 -1.06
N LEU A 105 15.29 -8.38 -1.45
CA LEU A 105 14.07 -8.64 -0.68
C LEU A 105 14.23 -9.85 0.24
N ARG A 106 13.61 -9.76 1.42
CA ARG A 106 13.34 -10.93 2.25
C ARG A 106 12.14 -11.71 1.66
N PRO A 107 12.07 -13.04 1.82
CA PRO A 107 11.00 -13.84 1.22
C PRO A 107 9.57 -13.33 1.49
N ALA A 108 9.31 -12.88 2.72
CA ALA A 108 8.01 -12.30 3.12
C ALA A 108 7.59 -11.02 2.35
N ASN A 109 8.51 -10.40 1.62
CA ASN A 109 8.28 -9.20 0.82
C ASN A 109 8.34 -9.46 -0.68
N PHE A 110 8.46 -10.72 -1.11
CA PHE A 110 8.44 -11.03 -2.54
C PHE A 110 7.10 -10.63 -3.18
N PRO A 111 7.13 -10.18 -4.45
CA PRO A 111 5.93 -9.80 -5.18
C PRO A 111 4.81 -10.82 -5.13
N GLN A 112 5.14 -12.12 -5.26
CA GLN A 112 4.14 -13.17 -5.39
C GLN A 112 3.30 -13.34 -4.11
N ILE A 113 3.96 -13.48 -2.94
CA ILE A 113 3.24 -13.50 -1.66
C ILE A 113 2.52 -12.17 -1.39
N LYS A 114 3.09 -11.03 -1.80
CA LYS A 114 2.44 -9.72 -1.62
C LYS A 114 1.18 -9.56 -2.48
N ILE A 115 1.16 -10.12 -3.69
CA ILE A 115 -0.03 -10.20 -4.54
C ILE A 115 -1.08 -11.10 -3.90
N ALA A 116 -0.71 -12.27 -3.37
CA ALA A 116 -1.65 -13.12 -2.64
C ALA A 116 -2.27 -12.41 -1.42
N GLN A 117 -1.47 -11.64 -0.68
CA GLN A 117 -1.94 -10.81 0.43
C GLN A 117 -2.91 -9.71 -0.05
N LEU A 118 -2.58 -9.05 -1.17
CA LEU A 118 -3.45 -8.04 -1.79
C LEU A 118 -4.79 -8.65 -2.23
N VAL A 119 -4.77 -9.83 -2.87
CA VAL A 119 -5.98 -10.55 -3.27
C VAL A 119 -6.92 -10.75 -2.09
N SER A 120 -6.40 -11.22 -0.95
CA SER A 120 -7.22 -11.42 0.24
C SER A 120 -7.87 -10.13 0.76
N VAL A 121 -7.19 -8.99 0.67
CA VAL A 121 -7.80 -7.68 1.02
C VAL A 121 -8.86 -7.29 -0.01
N LEU A 122 -8.60 -7.56 -1.29
CA LEU A 122 -9.51 -7.21 -2.37
C LEU A 122 -10.79 -8.05 -2.41
N GLN A 123 -10.82 -9.23 -1.79
CA GLN A 123 -12.05 -10.01 -1.64
C GLN A 123 -13.12 -9.28 -0.82
N GLY A 124 -12.72 -8.42 0.13
CA GLY A 124 -13.65 -7.57 0.90
C GLY A 124 -13.87 -6.18 0.30
N PHE A 125 -13.39 -5.90 -0.91
CA PHE A 125 -13.23 -4.52 -1.39
C PHE A 125 -14.54 -3.77 -1.66
N GLN A 126 -15.66 -4.47 -1.85
CA GLN A 126 -16.91 -3.86 -2.33
C GLN A 126 -17.44 -2.74 -1.42
N ALA A 127 -17.23 -2.84 -0.11
CA ALA A 127 -17.56 -1.79 0.87
C ALA A 127 -16.32 -1.21 1.59
N LEU A 128 -15.11 -1.68 1.23
CA LEU A 128 -13.91 -1.37 2.00
C LEU A 128 -13.64 0.14 2.07
N PHE A 129 -13.83 0.87 0.96
CA PHE A 129 -13.59 2.31 0.95
C PHE A 129 -14.55 3.05 1.89
N SER A 130 -15.86 2.82 1.76
CA SER A 130 -16.87 3.51 2.57
C SER A 130 -16.79 3.17 4.05
N GLU A 131 -16.38 1.94 4.39
CA GLU A 131 -16.16 1.52 5.78
C GLU A 131 -14.89 2.11 6.39
N VAL A 132 -13.79 2.14 5.63
CA VAL A 132 -12.49 2.59 6.14
C VAL A 132 -12.39 4.11 6.22
N ILE A 133 -13.05 4.84 5.32
CA ILE A 133 -12.91 6.31 5.26
C ILE A 133 -13.52 7.03 6.46
N ILE A 134 -14.57 6.46 7.05
CA ILE A 134 -15.26 7.00 8.23
C ILE A 134 -14.77 6.41 9.56
N GLU A 135 -13.92 5.39 9.51
CA GLU A 135 -13.43 4.70 10.69
C GLU A 135 -12.13 5.34 11.20
N SER A 136 -12.10 5.64 12.50
CA SER A 136 -10.97 6.32 13.16
C SER A 136 -10.27 5.42 14.17
N ASP A 137 -10.89 4.31 14.59
CA ASP A 137 -10.29 3.35 15.49
C ASP A 137 -9.39 2.37 14.72
N LYS A 138 -8.09 2.45 14.99
CA LYS A 138 -7.06 1.54 14.46
C LYS A 138 -7.41 0.06 14.64
N SER A 139 -7.98 -0.32 15.77
CA SER A 139 -8.32 -1.71 16.08
C SER A 139 -9.46 -2.23 15.22
N LYS A 140 -10.42 -1.35 14.89
CA LYS A 140 -11.49 -1.67 13.93
C LYS A 140 -10.96 -1.68 12.51
N LEU A 141 -10.14 -0.70 12.13
CA LEU A 141 -9.44 -0.68 10.85
C LEU A 141 -8.68 -1.98 10.60
N PHE A 142 -7.95 -2.49 11.61
CA PHE A 142 -7.19 -3.73 11.49
C PHE A 142 -8.08 -4.94 11.13
N LYS A 143 -9.35 -4.97 11.53
CA LYS A 143 -10.28 -6.06 11.21
C LYS A 143 -10.57 -6.15 9.71
N TYR A 144 -10.66 -5.00 9.02
CA TYR A 144 -10.87 -4.95 7.57
C TYR A 144 -9.68 -5.46 6.76
N PHE A 145 -8.48 -5.53 7.36
CA PHE A 145 -7.27 -6.00 6.71
C PHE A 145 -6.78 -7.36 7.23
N LYS A 146 -7.68 -8.18 7.79
CA LYS A 146 -7.36 -9.58 8.11
C LYS A 146 -7.14 -10.39 6.84
N VAL A 147 -5.87 -10.62 6.49
CA VAL A 147 -5.51 -11.43 5.32
C VAL A 147 -5.54 -12.92 5.64
N ASN A 148 -6.29 -13.65 4.83
CA ASN A 148 -6.30 -15.09 4.75
C ASN A 148 -5.90 -15.49 3.33
N VAL A 149 -4.60 -15.72 3.09
CA VAL A 149 -4.15 -16.23 1.80
C VAL A 149 -4.64 -17.66 1.57
N SER A 150 -4.69 -18.09 0.31
CA SER A 150 -5.03 -19.48 -0.02
C SER A 150 -4.00 -20.47 0.54
N GLU A 151 -4.41 -21.75 0.64
CA GLU A 151 -3.59 -22.80 1.25
C GLU A 151 -2.20 -22.90 0.61
N TYR A 152 -2.11 -22.71 -0.70
CA TYR A 152 -0.86 -22.69 -1.45
C TYR A 152 0.15 -21.69 -0.86
N TRP A 153 -0.29 -20.46 -0.64
CA TRP A 153 0.57 -19.38 -0.15
C TRP A 153 0.91 -19.48 1.35
N LYS A 154 0.34 -20.44 2.09
CA LYS A 154 0.78 -20.72 3.46
C LYS A 154 2.14 -21.41 3.50
N THR A 155 2.52 -22.11 2.43
CA THR A 155 3.79 -22.84 2.31
C THR A 155 4.67 -22.37 1.15
N HIS A 156 4.29 -21.29 0.44
CA HIS A 156 5.04 -20.78 -0.70
C HIS A 156 5.30 -19.28 -0.59
N TYR A 157 6.55 -18.85 -0.72
CA TYR A 157 6.85 -17.42 -0.97
C TYR A 157 6.93 -17.11 -2.47
N VAL A 158 7.25 -18.13 -3.26
CA VAL A 158 7.25 -18.10 -4.72
C VAL A 158 6.66 -19.39 -5.27
N PHE A 159 6.16 -19.35 -6.50
CA PHE A 159 5.60 -20.49 -7.21
C PHE A 159 6.57 -21.69 -7.26
N GLY A 160 6.03 -22.88 -7.03
CA GLY A 160 6.69 -24.18 -7.14
C GLY A 160 7.82 -24.42 -6.14
N LYS A 161 8.06 -23.52 -5.17
CA LYS A 161 9.09 -23.68 -4.13
C LYS A 161 8.46 -23.72 -2.74
N PRO A 162 8.13 -24.92 -2.22
CA PRO A 162 7.56 -25.06 -0.89
C PRO A 162 8.60 -24.76 0.19
N VAL A 163 8.10 -24.27 1.32
CA VAL A 163 8.81 -24.08 2.59
C VAL A 163 7.91 -24.57 3.73
N ASP A 164 8.47 -24.88 4.89
CA ASP A 164 7.71 -25.41 6.04
C ASP A 164 6.52 -24.53 6.43
N LYS A 165 6.76 -23.21 6.47
CA LYS A 165 5.72 -22.22 6.76
C LYS A 165 6.13 -20.84 6.28
N THR A 166 5.18 -20.11 5.74
CA THR A 166 5.35 -18.70 5.39
C THR A 166 4.80 -17.78 6.47
N SER A 167 5.33 -16.56 6.51
CA SER A 167 4.68 -15.44 7.18
C SER A 167 3.61 -14.82 6.27
N SER A 168 2.68 -15.64 5.78
CA SER A 168 1.67 -15.21 4.81
C SER A 168 0.61 -14.27 5.39
N GLY A 169 0.49 -14.22 6.71
CA GLY A 169 -0.44 -13.34 7.40
C GLY A 169 -0.12 -11.85 7.23
N PHE A 170 -1.13 -11.04 7.46
CA PHE A 170 -1.00 -9.58 7.50
C PHE A 170 -0.23 -9.16 8.76
N GLY A 171 1.08 -9.00 8.64
CA GLY A 171 1.91 -8.53 9.74
C GLY A 171 1.55 -7.09 10.13
N LYS A 172 1.64 -6.77 11.43
CA LYS A 172 1.44 -5.41 11.98
C LYS A 172 2.17 -4.33 11.18
N THR A 173 3.38 -4.62 10.71
CA THR A 173 4.19 -3.70 9.91
C THR A 173 3.58 -3.36 8.55
N LEU A 174 2.98 -4.33 7.85
CA LEU A 174 2.33 -4.07 6.56
C LEU A 174 1.07 -3.23 6.76
N PHE A 175 0.27 -3.55 7.79
CA PHE A 175 -0.88 -2.74 8.15
C PHE A 175 -0.50 -1.29 8.45
N GLU A 176 0.47 -1.09 9.34
CA GLU A 176 0.92 0.25 9.71
C GLU A 176 1.45 1.02 8.49
N SER A 177 2.13 0.34 7.57
CA SER A 177 2.54 0.92 6.27
C SER A 177 1.34 1.35 5.41
N ILE A 178 0.28 0.55 5.33
CA ILE A 178 -0.94 0.91 4.59
C ILE A 178 -1.68 2.07 5.27
N VAL A 179 -1.75 2.09 6.60
CA VAL A 179 -2.35 3.21 7.33
C VAL A 179 -1.60 4.51 7.03
N ILE A 180 -0.27 4.48 7.10
CA ILE A 180 0.58 5.66 6.87
C ILE A 180 0.51 6.13 5.41
N ASN A 181 0.60 5.21 4.45
CA ASN A 181 0.75 5.58 3.04
C ASN A 181 -0.57 5.70 2.27
N THR A 182 -1.66 5.10 2.77
CA THR A 182 -2.96 5.08 2.09
C THR A 182 -4.07 5.60 2.99
N LEU A 183 -4.35 4.97 4.13
CA LEU A 183 -5.58 5.29 4.88
C LEU A 183 -5.57 6.71 5.44
N ALA A 184 -4.55 7.08 6.21
CA ALA A 184 -4.49 8.39 6.85
C ALA A 184 -4.48 9.54 5.82
N PRO A 185 -3.69 9.47 4.72
CA PRO A 185 -3.77 10.47 3.65
C PRO A 185 -5.17 10.59 3.02
N PHE A 186 -5.86 9.46 2.76
CA PHE A 186 -7.20 9.47 2.16
C PHE A 186 -8.25 10.02 3.11
N ILE A 187 -8.27 9.56 4.37
CA ILE A 187 -9.15 10.06 5.42
C ILE A 187 -8.99 11.58 5.55
N PHE A 188 -7.76 12.06 5.67
CA PHE A 188 -7.48 13.49 5.77
C PHE A 188 -7.99 14.28 4.56
N LYS A 189 -7.70 13.81 3.35
CA LYS A 189 -8.11 14.47 2.10
C LYS A 189 -9.63 14.46 1.92
N TYR A 190 -10.30 13.36 2.25
CA TYR A 190 -11.75 13.22 2.18
C TYR A 190 -12.46 14.23 3.08
N PHE A 191 -12.09 14.31 4.36
CA PHE A 191 -12.72 15.26 5.28
C PHE A 191 -12.32 16.72 5.04
N LYS A 192 -11.16 16.98 4.42
CA LYS A 192 -10.78 18.32 3.98
C LYS A 192 -11.69 18.82 2.85
N ASP A 193 -12.03 17.95 1.91
CA ASP A 193 -12.86 18.30 0.76
C ASP A 193 -14.36 18.26 1.10
N MET A 194 -14.75 17.47 2.10
CA MET A 194 -16.14 17.30 2.58
C MET A 194 -16.26 17.73 4.06
N PRO A 195 -16.14 19.04 4.36
CA PRO A 195 -16.15 19.53 5.74
C PRO A 195 -17.46 19.22 6.49
N ASP A 196 -18.59 19.13 5.80
CA ASP A 196 -19.89 18.77 6.39
C ASP A 196 -19.97 17.29 6.83
N SER A 197 -19.09 16.43 6.28
CA SER A 197 -18.97 15.04 6.72
C SER A 197 -18.09 14.90 7.97
N ASN A 198 -17.49 15.99 8.46
CA ASN A 198 -16.57 15.95 9.59
C ASN A 198 -17.32 15.70 10.91
N ASN A 199 -17.23 14.49 11.43
CA ASN A 199 -17.91 14.08 12.67
C ASN A 199 -17.21 14.58 13.96
N GLY A 200 -16.42 15.68 13.90
CA GLY A 200 -15.64 16.18 15.03
C GLY A 200 -14.44 15.31 15.43
N ILE A 201 -14.10 14.31 14.61
CA ILE A 201 -13.00 13.37 14.87
C ILE A 201 -11.67 14.03 14.48
N ASN A 202 -10.66 13.92 15.35
CA ASN A 202 -9.30 14.31 15.01
C ASN A 202 -8.69 13.26 14.06
N HIS A 203 -8.79 13.49 12.75
CA HIS A 203 -8.28 12.59 11.71
C HIS A 203 -6.76 12.38 11.75
N TYR A 204 -6.02 13.25 12.45
CA TYR A 204 -4.58 13.07 12.66
C TYR A 204 -4.26 12.01 13.72
N SER A 205 -5.21 11.71 14.62
CA SER A 205 -5.02 10.76 15.73
C SER A 205 -4.72 9.33 15.28
N ILE A 206 -5.14 8.96 14.06
CA ILE A 206 -4.85 7.65 13.47
C ILE A 206 -3.33 7.37 13.39
N LEU A 207 -2.54 8.42 13.12
CA LEU A 207 -1.08 8.34 13.05
C LEU A 207 -0.43 8.39 14.43
N SER A 208 -1.07 9.07 15.40
CA SER A 208 -0.57 9.11 16.78
C SER A 208 -0.62 7.75 17.48
N GLY A 209 -1.52 6.86 17.07
CA GLY A 209 -1.59 5.48 17.56
C GLY A 209 -0.59 4.50 16.91
N ILE A 210 0.34 4.97 16.07
CA ILE A 210 1.31 4.13 15.35
C ILE A 210 2.73 4.49 15.79
N LYS A 211 3.59 3.47 15.90
CA LYS A 211 5.00 3.68 16.26
C LYS A 211 5.69 4.54 15.18
N PRO A 212 6.67 5.37 15.56
CA PRO A 212 7.48 6.12 14.61
C PRO A 212 8.10 5.20 13.56
N GLU A 213 8.15 5.67 12.32
CA GLU A 213 8.84 4.93 11.28
C GLU A 213 10.33 4.77 11.57
N ASN A 214 10.90 3.62 11.21
CA ASN A 214 12.32 3.35 11.37
C ASN A 214 13.04 3.29 10.02
N ASN A 215 13.22 4.47 9.41
CA ASN A 215 14.00 4.63 8.19
C ASN A 215 15.30 5.39 8.44
N ARG A 216 16.19 5.43 7.43
CA ARG A 216 17.51 6.09 7.53
C ARG A 216 17.38 7.56 7.93
N HIS A 217 16.36 8.26 7.45
CA HIS A 217 16.16 9.69 7.73
C HIS A 217 15.71 9.91 9.18
N ILE A 218 14.77 9.11 9.70
CA ILE A 218 14.37 9.19 11.11
C ILE A 218 15.54 8.85 12.04
N ARG A 219 16.39 7.89 11.68
CA ARG A 219 17.62 7.61 12.45
C ARG A 219 18.59 8.80 12.47
N ILE A 220 18.66 9.59 11.40
CA ILE A 220 19.46 10.82 11.38
C ILE A 220 18.82 11.88 12.29
N TRP A 221 17.50 12.09 12.21
CA TRP A 221 16.78 13.01 13.09
C TRP A 221 16.99 12.69 14.58
N LYS A 222 16.91 11.41 14.95
CA LYS A 222 17.20 10.96 16.33
C LYS A 222 18.62 11.31 16.78
N LYS A 223 19.62 11.16 15.90
CA LYS A 223 21.01 11.57 16.20
C LYS A 223 21.16 13.07 16.39
N LEU A 224 20.28 13.87 15.78
CA LEU A 224 20.22 15.33 15.94
C LEU A 224 19.40 15.75 17.17
N GLY A 225 18.96 14.81 18.01
CA GLY A 225 18.17 15.09 19.23
C GLY A 225 16.66 15.15 19.01
N PHE A 226 16.17 14.89 17.80
CA PHE A 226 14.73 14.83 17.52
C PHE A 226 14.20 13.40 17.66
N GLU A 227 13.52 13.11 18.76
CA GLU A 227 12.91 11.80 19.01
C GLU A 227 11.41 11.82 18.70
N PRO A 228 10.96 11.34 17.52
CA PRO A 228 9.54 11.22 17.25
C PRO A 228 8.92 10.14 18.16
N HIS A 229 7.78 10.46 18.79
CA HIS A 229 7.04 9.55 19.66
C HIS A 229 6.02 8.68 18.90
N ASP A 230 5.55 9.15 17.75
CA ASP A 230 4.56 8.46 16.91
C ASP A 230 4.82 8.60 15.39
N ALA A 231 3.96 7.96 14.59
CA ALA A 231 4.02 8.05 13.13
C ALA A 231 3.72 9.46 12.62
N PHE A 232 2.86 10.22 13.32
CA PHE A 232 2.57 11.61 12.96
C PHE A 232 3.83 12.48 13.01
N SER A 233 4.56 12.41 14.12
CA SER A 233 5.81 13.15 14.34
C SER A 233 6.90 12.74 13.35
N SER A 234 7.05 11.44 13.11
CA SER A 234 8.03 10.96 12.11
C SER A 234 7.65 11.38 10.69
N GLN A 235 6.38 11.34 10.30
CA GLN A 235 5.91 11.87 9.01
C GLN A 235 6.15 13.38 8.87
N ALA A 236 5.92 14.16 9.93
CA ALA A 236 6.21 15.60 9.93
C ALA A 236 7.70 15.87 9.67
N LEU A 237 8.62 15.11 10.29
CA LEU A 237 10.06 15.23 10.08
C LEU A 237 10.49 14.81 8.66
N LEU A 238 9.86 13.77 8.09
CA LEU A 238 10.10 13.38 6.69
C LEU A 238 9.61 14.44 5.72
N HIS A 239 8.43 15.02 5.97
CA HIS A 239 7.88 16.11 5.18
C HIS A 239 8.77 17.35 5.25
N LEU A 240 9.18 17.76 6.46
CA LEU A 240 10.11 18.87 6.68
C LEU A 240 11.40 18.66 5.87
N LYS A 241 12.00 17.47 5.97
CA LYS A 241 13.22 17.16 5.23
C LYS A 241 13.02 17.30 3.72
N LYS A 242 11.99 16.65 3.16
CA LYS A 242 11.76 16.56 1.72
C LYS A 242 11.39 17.90 1.09
N TYR A 243 10.52 18.67 1.74
CA TYR A 243 9.93 19.88 1.16
C TYR A 243 10.65 21.17 1.56
N TYR A 244 11.43 21.15 2.65
CA TYR A 244 12.22 22.30 3.11
C TYR A 244 13.72 22.05 3.09
N CYS A 245 14.23 21.10 3.88
CA CYS A 245 15.67 20.93 4.06
C CYS A 245 16.39 20.56 2.75
N ASP A 246 15.88 19.59 2.00
CA ASP A 246 16.49 19.12 0.76
C ASP A 246 16.42 20.18 -0.36
N LYS A 247 15.43 21.08 -0.27
CA LYS A 247 15.26 22.22 -1.16
C LYS A 247 16.00 23.48 -0.67
N ARG A 248 16.66 23.43 0.50
CA ARG A 248 17.31 24.57 1.16
C ARG A 248 16.37 25.76 1.40
N ASN A 249 15.09 25.49 1.63
CA ASN A 249 14.06 26.52 1.79
C ASN A 249 13.99 27.03 3.25
N CYS A 250 15.14 27.32 3.86
CA CYS A 250 15.26 27.63 5.29
C CYS A 250 14.61 28.98 5.66
N LEU A 251 14.58 29.94 4.72
CA LEU A 251 14.02 31.28 4.92
C LEU A 251 12.51 31.27 5.15
N THR A 252 11.79 30.29 4.59
CA THR A 252 10.33 30.14 4.77
C THR A 252 9.98 29.04 5.78
N CYS A 253 10.99 28.35 6.33
CA CYS A 253 10.81 27.32 7.34
C CYS A 253 10.89 27.96 8.73
N GLN A 254 9.85 27.84 9.56
CA GLN A 254 9.87 28.40 10.92
C GLN A 254 11.04 27.86 11.76
N ILE A 255 11.36 26.56 11.62
CA ILE A 255 12.50 25.94 12.31
C ILE A 255 13.82 26.51 11.78
N GLY A 256 13.94 26.65 10.46
CA GLY A 256 15.12 27.25 9.83
C GLY A 256 15.34 28.70 10.27
N HIS A 257 14.27 29.49 10.29
CA HIS A 257 14.28 30.87 10.77
C HIS A 257 14.74 30.97 12.23
N ASN A 258 14.19 30.12 13.11
CA ASN A 258 14.61 30.07 14.51
C ASN A 258 16.10 29.71 14.67
N ILE A 259 16.62 28.76 13.88
CA ILE A 259 18.04 28.39 13.89
C ILE A 259 18.92 29.58 13.45
N MET A 260 18.55 30.25 12.36
CA MET A 260 19.31 31.41 11.85
C MET A 260 19.33 32.57 12.85
N GLN A 261 18.22 32.83 13.53
CA GLN A 261 18.15 33.84 14.59
C GLN A 261 19.04 33.52 15.81
N GLN A 262 19.23 32.24 16.11
CA GLN A 262 20.14 31.83 17.18
C GLN A 262 21.60 32.01 16.76
N ILE A 263 21.94 31.71 15.51
CA ILE A 263 23.29 31.91 14.97
C ILE A 263 23.65 33.39 14.92
N SER A 264 22.73 34.28 14.55
CA SER A 264 22.98 35.73 14.49
C SER A 264 23.19 36.41 15.85
N LYS A 265 22.98 35.68 16.96
CA LYS A 265 23.17 36.17 18.34
C LYS A 265 24.48 35.69 18.97
N ILE A 266 25.26 34.89 18.24
CA ILE A 266 26.60 34.41 18.61
C ILE A 266 27.61 35.23 17.81
#